data_AF-A0A925NN07-F1
#
_entry.id   AF-A0A925NN07-F1
#
_cell.length_a   1.000
_cell.length_b   1.000
_cell.length_c   1.000
_cell.angle_alpha   90.00
_cell.angle_beta   90.00
_cell.angle_gamma   90.00
#
_symmetry.space_group_name_H-M   'P 1'
#
loop_
_entity.id
_entity.type
_entity.pdbx_description
1 polymer ?
#
loop_
_entity_poly.entity_id
_entity_poly.type
_entity_poly.pdbx_seq_one_letter_code
_entity_poly.pdbx_strand_id
1 'polypeptide(L)'
;MDEPTETLLGSLQEFFSLLGKRYNSTVHEEPLKMTVQRISMPLPDGPDYPAPTGSKGRLVVATSQWALSLRGRGGLVECFILPATEIMNMPKSELPSRAKLTLRVHDGGSGAWTVNDVIVTGDEMNALMRGLFRDVISRTRHDFDDIPEPMRLIAGGQSFAGTVRSLVAEKHALVQKIVDQQEA
;
A
#
# COMPACT_ATOMS: atom_id res chain seq x y z
N MET A 1 10.89 19.74 8.94
CA MET A 1 10.27 19.74 7.59
C MET A 1 9.53 18.41 7.43
N ASP A 2 8.27 18.34 7.85
CA ASP A 2 7.39 17.17 7.67
C ASP A 2 6.26 17.46 6.65
N GLU A 3 6.25 18.66 6.08
CA GLU A 3 5.18 19.23 5.26
C GLU A 3 4.80 18.38 4.02
N PRO A 4 5.74 17.83 3.22
CA PRO A 4 5.35 17.06 2.04
C PRO A 4 4.61 15.76 2.39
N THR A 5 5.00 15.12 3.50
CA THR A 5 4.41 13.85 3.93
C THR A 5 2.98 14.05 4.42
N GLU A 6 2.77 15.08 5.24
CA GLU A 6 1.45 15.41 5.77
C GLU A 6 0.49 15.89 4.67
N THR A 7 1.00 16.66 3.69
CA THR A 7 0.24 17.06 2.49
C THR A 7 -0.21 15.84 1.69
N LEU A 8 0.69 14.90 1.39
CA LEU A 8 0.30 13.67 0.68
C LEU A 8 -0.73 12.86 1.48
N LEU A 9 -0.52 12.66 2.78
CA LEU A 9 -1.48 11.96 3.62
C LEU A 9 -2.85 12.66 3.65
N GLY A 10 -2.87 14.00 3.62
CA GLY A 10 -4.10 14.80 3.45
C GLY A 10 -4.79 14.52 2.12
N SER A 11 -4.06 14.60 1.00
CA SER A 11 -4.61 14.30 -0.33
C SER A 11 -5.12 12.85 -0.44
N LEU A 12 -4.38 11.88 0.13
CA LEU A 12 -4.80 10.48 0.18
C LEU A 12 -6.04 10.28 1.06
N GLN A 13 -6.15 11.00 2.18
CA GLN A 13 -7.35 10.95 3.02
C GLN A 13 -8.59 11.44 2.26
N GLU A 14 -8.50 12.55 1.54
CA GLU A 14 -9.60 13.06 0.71
C GLU A 14 -9.97 12.06 -0.40
N PHE A 15 -8.95 11.55 -1.10
CA PHE A 15 -9.10 10.55 -2.14
C PHE A 15 -9.83 9.29 -1.64
N PHE A 16 -9.36 8.68 -0.55
CA PHE A 16 -9.97 7.48 0.00
C PHE A 16 -11.33 7.76 0.64
N SER A 17 -11.55 8.95 1.20
CA SER A 17 -12.87 9.33 1.72
C SER A 17 -13.91 9.40 0.61
N LEU A 18 -13.56 9.99 -0.54
CA LEU A 18 -14.42 10.02 -1.73
C LEU A 18 -14.67 8.62 -2.28
N LEU A 19 -13.61 7.81 -2.39
CA LEU A 19 -13.70 6.45 -2.91
C LEU A 19 -14.53 5.54 -1.99
N GLY A 20 -14.30 5.62 -0.68
CA GLY A 20 -15.05 4.91 0.35
C GLY A 20 -16.52 5.31 0.38
N LYS A 21 -16.86 6.60 0.27
CA LYS A 21 -18.25 7.06 0.17
C LYS A 21 -18.96 6.47 -1.05
N ARG A 22 -18.31 6.51 -2.23
CA ARG A 22 -18.86 5.92 -3.45
C ARG A 22 -19.07 4.41 -3.30
N TYR A 23 -18.08 3.70 -2.78
CA TYR A 23 -18.19 2.27 -2.55
C TYR A 23 -19.31 1.93 -1.55
N ASN A 24 -19.37 2.60 -0.41
CA ASN A 24 -20.40 2.38 0.61
C ASN A 24 -21.83 2.69 0.11
N SER A 25 -21.98 3.58 -0.88
CA SER A 25 -23.30 3.82 -1.50
C SER A 25 -23.82 2.65 -2.32
N THR A 26 -22.93 1.72 -2.70
CA THR A 26 -23.24 0.53 -3.52
C THR A 26 -23.28 -0.77 -2.72
N VAL A 27 -22.93 -0.72 -1.42
CA VAL A 27 -22.77 -1.91 -0.57
C VAL A 27 -23.72 -1.83 0.61
N HIS A 28 -24.53 -2.85 0.78
CA HIS A 28 -25.54 -2.92 1.84
C HIS A 28 -25.06 -3.69 3.08
N GLU A 29 -24.06 -4.55 2.92
CA GLU A 29 -23.50 -5.36 3.99
C GLU A 29 -22.57 -4.52 4.88
N GLU A 30 -22.91 -4.40 6.16
CA GLU A 30 -22.11 -3.66 7.16
C GLU A 30 -20.63 -4.11 7.22
N PRO A 31 -20.28 -5.41 7.19
CA PRO A 31 -18.88 -5.84 7.27
C PRO A 31 -18.01 -5.34 6.11
N LEU A 32 -18.64 -5.16 4.94
CA LEU A 32 -17.96 -4.68 3.76
C LEU A 32 -17.80 -3.16 3.76
N LYS A 33 -18.52 -2.41 4.60
CA LYS A 33 -18.42 -0.94 4.61
C LYS A 33 -17.01 -0.48 4.92
N MET A 34 -16.57 0.50 4.16
CA MET A 34 -15.26 1.10 4.29
C MET A 34 -15.30 2.31 5.21
N THR A 35 -14.32 2.40 6.09
CA THR A 35 -14.05 3.54 6.96
C THR A 35 -12.70 4.17 6.60
N VAL A 36 -12.58 5.47 6.81
CA VAL A 36 -11.33 6.22 6.58
C VAL A 36 -11.07 7.08 7.79
N GLN A 37 -9.93 6.89 8.45
CA GLN A 37 -9.61 7.55 9.72
C GLN A 37 -8.14 7.95 9.76
N ARG A 38 -7.86 9.16 10.23
CA ARG A 38 -6.50 9.59 10.56
C ARG A 38 -6.26 9.28 12.03
N ILE A 39 -5.18 8.55 12.32
CA ILE A 39 -4.79 8.21 13.68
C ILE A 39 -3.40 8.77 13.96
N SER A 40 -3.26 9.36 15.14
CA SER A 40 -1.97 9.78 15.68
C SER A 40 -1.53 8.70 16.66
N MET A 41 -0.43 8.02 16.35
CA MET A 41 0.19 7.07 17.28
C MET A 41 1.69 7.38 17.39
N PRO A 42 2.30 7.12 18.55
CA PRO A 42 3.74 7.19 18.70
C PRO A 42 4.43 6.19 17.75
N LEU A 43 5.58 6.59 17.21
CA LEU A 43 6.47 5.69 16.47
C LEU A 43 7.05 4.63 17.43
N PRO A 44 7.39 3.42 16.94
CA PRO A 44 8.06 2.45 17.79
C PRO A 44 9.47 2.96 18.11
N ASP A 45 9.79 3.08 19.40
CA ASP A 45 11.16 3.34 19.85
C ASP A 45 12.02 2.10 19.61
N GLY A 46 13.11 2.23 18.83
CA GLY A 46 14.04 1.13 18.58
C GLY A 46 15.26 1.51 17.73
N PRO A 47 16.38 0.78 17.84
CA PRO A 47 17.63 1.07 17.13
C PRO A 47 17.51 0.95 15.60
N ASP A 48 16.61 0.10 15.12
CA ASP A 48 16.28 -0.05 13.68
C ASP A 48 15.36 1.07 13.15
N TYR A 49 14.85 1.92 14.05
CA TYR A 49 13.96 3.02 13.75
C TYR A 49 14.58 4.33 14.26
N PRO A 50 15.64 4.85 13.61
CA PRO A 50 16.18 6.16 13.96
C PRO A 50 15.04 7.17 13.86
N ALA A 51 14.64 7.72 15.00
CA ALA A 51 13.51 8.61 15.12
C ALA A 51 13.87 9.94 14.44
N PRO A 52 13.13 10.40 13.43
CA PRO A 52 13.04 11.83 13.18
C PRO A 52 11.94 12.30 14.13
N THR A 53 12.29 13.18 15.05
CA THR A 53 11.40 13.89 15.98
C THR A 53 10.10 14.30 15.29
N GLY A 54 8.97 13.71 15.68
CA GLY A 54 7.64 14.11 15.26
C GLY A 54 6.68 12.94 15.14
N SER A 55 5.50 13.03 15.77
CA SER A 55 4.40 12.10 15.48
C SER A 55 4.03 12.27 14.01
N LYS A 56 4.22 11.23 13.22
CA LYS A 56 3.85 11.25 11.81
C LYS A 56 2.46 10.66 11.63
N GLY A 57 1.63 11.37 10.87
CA GLY A 57 0.25 10.96 10.65
C GLY A 57 0.19 9.54 10.08
N ARG A 58 -0.81 8.79 10.52
CA ARG A 58 -1.20 7.54 9.90
C ARG A 58 -2.62 7.66 9.38
N LEU A 59 -2.84 7.19 8.17
CA LEU A 59 -4.16 7.08 7.57
C LEU A 59 -4.54 5.60 7.53
N VAL A 60 -5.73 5.27 8.03
CA VAL A 60 -6.28 3.92 7.99
C VAL A 60 -7.53 3.92 7.14
N VAL A 61 -7.59 3.01 6.17
CA VAL A 61 -8.74 2.75 5.32
C VAL A 61 -9.14 1.31 5.53
N ALA A 62 -10.27 1.05 6.18
CA ALA A 62 -10.57 -0.29 6.69
C ALA A 62 -12.02 -0.72 6.51
N THR A 63 -12.18 -2.01 6.25
CA THR A 63 -13.42 -2.77 6.47
C THR A 63 -13.40 -3.38 7.87
N SER A 64 -14.40 -4.19 8.24
CA SER A 64 -14.38 -4.90 9.53
C SER A 64 -13.29 -5.97 9.65
N GLN A 65 -12.77 -6.48 8.54
CA GLN A 65 -11.80 -7.60 8.52
C GLN A 65 -10.40 -7.20 8.06
N TRP A 66 -10.29 -6.25 7.12
CA TRP A 66 -9.02 -5.84 6.51
C TRP A 66 -8.87 -4.33 6.49
N ALA A 67 -7.62 -3.88 6.58
CA ALA A 67 -7.23 -2.50 6.65
C ALA A 67 -6.01 -2.20 5.78
N LEU A 68 -6.06 -1.08 5.08
CA LEU A 68 -4.92 -0.40 4.48
C LEU A 68 -4.43 0.66 5.46
N SER A 69 -3.22 0.49 5.99
CA SER A 69 -2.52 1.47 6.80
C SER A 69 -1.51 2.22 5.94
N LEU A 70 -1.52 3.55 5.99
CA LEU A 70 -0.53 4.42 5.36
C LEU A 70 0.22 5.17 6.45
N ARG A 71 1.51 4.88 6.60
CA ARG A 71 2.41 5.48 7.58
C ARG A 71 3.29 6.53 6.92
N GLY A 72 3.17 7.79 7.37
CA GLY A 72 4.12 8.84 6.99
C GLY A 72 5.45 8.72 7.76
N ARG A 73 6.59 8.99 7.11
CA ARG A 73 7.89 9.13 7.78
C ARG A 73 8.90 10.00 7.03
N GLY A 74 8.94 11.31 7.29
CA GLY A 74 10.10 12.14 6.93
C GLY A 74 10.43 12.09 5.43
N GLY A 75 9.43 12.38 4.59
CA GLY A 75 9.56 12.34 3.13
C GLY A 75 9.19 11.01 2.50
N LEU A 76 8.64 10.06 3.25
CA LEU A 76 8.12 8.80 2.72
C LEU A 76 6.72 8.49 3.24
N VAL A 77 5.95 7.73 2.47
CA VAL A 77 4.68 7.12 2.89
C VAL A 77 4.73 5.63 2.57
N GLU A 78 4.62 4.79 3.59
CA GLU A 78 4.56 3.33 3.46
C GLU A 78 3.12 2.85 3.57
N CYS A 79 2.72 1.97 2.66
CA CYS A 79 1.39 1.38 2.63
C CYS A 79 1.45 -0.10 3.03
N PHE A 80 0.60 -0.51 3.95
CA PHE A 80 0.50 -1.87 4.49
C PHE A 80 -0.95 -2.36 4.38
N ILE A 81 -1.14 -3.62 4.01
CA ILE A 81 -2.45 -4.27 4.11
C ILE A 81 -2.38 -5.27 5.26
N LEU A 82 -3.21 -5.05 6.27
CA LEU A 82 -3.22 -5.75 7.54
C LEU A 82 -4.64 -6.25 7.84
N PRO A 83 -4.80 -7.35 8.59
CA PRO A 83 -6.06 -7.66 9.25
C PRO A 83 -6.49 -6.51 10.17
N ALA A 84 -7.78 -6.21 10.24
CA ALA A 84 -8.33 -5.13 11.06
C ALA A 84 -8.03 -5.34 12.56
N THR A 85 -7.93 -6.58 13.01
CA THR A 85 -7.52 -6.95 14.38
C THR A 85 -6.09 -6.51 14.70
N GLU A 86 -5.22 -6.39 13.70
CA GLU A 86 -3.83 -5.95 13.88
C GLU A 86 -3.67 -4.43 13.97
N ILE A 87 -4.72 -3.64 13.71
CA ILE A 87 -4.69 -2.17 13.84
C ILE A 87 -4.29 -1.77 15.26
N MET A 88 -4.83 -2.47 16.27
CA MET A 88 -4.55 -2.20 17.69
C MET A 88 -3.08 -2.47 18.07
N ASN A 89 -2.37 -3.27 17.28
CA ASN A 89 -0.97 -3.62 17.49
C ASN A 89 -0.01 -2.74 16.67
N MET A 90 -0.52 -1.77 15.91
CA MET A 90 0.34 -0.79 15.25
C MET A 90 1.08 0.05 16.30
N PRO A 91 2.36 0.37 16.08
CA PRO A 91 3.13 0.21 14.83
C PRO A 91 3.80 -1.16 14.62
N LYS A 92 3.75 -2.09 15.58
CA LYS A 92 4.52 -3.35 15.53
C LYS A 92 4.12 -4.26 14.35
N SER A 93 2.87 -4.16 13.89
CA SER A 93 2.36 -4.91 12.74
C SER A 93 2.90 -4.41 11.38
N GLU A 94 3.42 -3.18 11.32
CA GLU A 94 3.89 -2.50 10.11
C GLU A 94 5.38 -2.74 9.85
N LEU A 95 5.74 -4.01 9.69
CA LEU A 95 7.10 -4.42 9.40
C LEU A 95 7.48 -4.05 7.96
N PRO A 96 8.72 -3.58 7.68
CA PRO A 96 9.16 -3.27 6.32
C PRO A 96 8.96 -4.42 5.32
N SER A 97 9.10 -5.67 5.77
CA SER A 97 8.86 -6.87 4.95
C SER A 97 7.41 -7.03 4.48
N ARG A 98 6.45 -6.37 5.13
CA ARG A 98 5.02 -6.40 4.80
C ARG A 98 4.58 -5.20 3.95
N ALA A 99 5.47 -4.23 3.73
CA ALA A 99 5.16 -3.04 2.93
C ALA A 99 4.73 -3.45 1.51
N LYS A 100 3.57 -2.93 1.08
CA LYS A 100 3.03 -3.15 -0.27
C LYS A 100 3.51 -2.10 -1.24
N LEU A 101 3.69 -0.88 -0.76
CA LEU A 101 4.13 0.26 -1.54
C LEU A 101 4.87 1.23 -0.62
N THR A 102 5.98 1.80 -1.11
CA THR A 102 6.68 2.88 -0.44
C THR A 102 6.82 4.03 -1.41
N LEU A 103 6.18 5.15 -1.08
CA LEU A 103 6.28 6.40 -1.80
C LEU A 103 7.38 7.23 -1.15
N ARG A 104 8.27 7.82 -1.95
CA ARG A 104 9.31 8.75 -1.45
C ARG A 104 9.22 10.07 -2.20
N VAL A 105 9.47 11.18 -1.53
CA VAL A 105 9.59 12.48 -2.19
C VAL A 105 10.82 12.43 -3.10
N HIS A 106 10.65 12.74 -4.39
CA HIS A 106 11.72 12.77 -5.38
C HIS A 106 12.63 13.98 -5.18
N ASP A 107 12.04 15.16 -4.95
CA ASP A 107 12.75 16.41 -4.69
C ASP A 107 11.85 17.36 -3.89
N GLY A 108 12.41 18.00 -2.86
CA GLY A 108 11.70 18.80 -1.86
C GLY A 108 11.00 20.05 -2.41
N GLY A 109 11.34 20.47 -3.63
CA GLY A 109 10.69 21.61 -4.31
C GLY A 109 9.64 21.24 -5.37
N SER A 110 9.63 19.99 -5.87
CA SER A 110 8.79 19.61 -7.02
C SER A 110 7.44 18.97 -6.63
N GLY A 111 7.32 18.49 -5.38
CA GLY A 111 6.14 17.72 -4.95
C GLY A 111 5.97 16.38 -5.67
N ALA A 112 6.95 15.96 -6.47
CA ALA A 112 6.93 14.69 -7.19
C ALA A 112 7.26 13.52 -6.24
N TRP A 113 6.59 12.39 -6.44
CA TRP A 113 6.77 11.18 -5.65
C TRP A 113 7.40 10.08 -6.49
N THR A 114 8.20 9.23 -5.86
CA THR A 114 8.82 8.08 -6.50
C THR A 114 8.39 6.78 -5.85
N VAL A 115 8.39 5.73 -6.68
CA VAL A 115 8.31 4.33 -6.27
C VAL A 115 9.51 3.63 -6.86
N ASN A 116 10.34 3.01 -6.01
CA ASN A 116 11.61 2.38 -6.43
C ASN A 116 12.46 3.32 -7.32
N ASP A 117 12.58 4.58 -6.89
CA ASP A 117 13.36 5.64 -7.56
C ASP A 117 12.84 6.08 -8.94
N VAL A 118 11.64 5.63 -9.34
CA VAL A 118 10.94 6.09 -10.55
C VAL A 118 9.87 7.11 -10.17
N ILE A 119 9.88 8.28 -10.83
CA ILE A 119 8.85 9.31 -10.64
C ILE A 119 7.48 8.78 -11.06
N VAL A 120 6.49 8.97 -10.19
CA VAL A 120 5.11 8.55 -10.39
C VAL A 120 4.27 9.77 -10.74
N THR A 121 3.58 9.70 -11.87
CA THR A 121 2.61 10.71 -12.31
C THR A 121 1.33 10.66 -11.48
N GLY A 122 0.49 11.70 -11.57
CA GLY A 122 -0.80 11.72 -10.86
C GLY A 122 -1.72 10.55 -11.23
N ASP A 123 -1.76 10.15 -12.49
CA ASP A 123 -2.58 9.03 -12.96
C ASP A 123 -2.07 7.68 -12.48
N GLU A 124 -0.76 7.48 -12.46
CA GLU A 124 -0.15 6.27 -11.90
C GLU A 124 -0.38 6.19 -10.38
N MET A 125 -0.25 7.31 -9.67
CA MET A 125 -0.57 7.39 -8.24
C MET A 125 -2.03 7.00 -8.00
N ASN A 126 -2.96 7.55 -8.79
CA ASN A 126 -4.38 7.21 -8.72
C ASN A 126 -4.61 5.71 -8.97
N ALA A 127 -3.97 5.13 -9.98
CA ALA A 127 -4.07 3.71 -10.29
C ALA A 127 -3.55 2.82 -9.14
N LEU A 128 -2.39 3.17 -8.57
CA LEU A 128 -1.80 2.47 -7.43
C LEU A 128 -2.71 2.50 -6.20
N MET A 129 -3.23 3.68 -5.84
CA MET A 129 -4.13 3.84 -4.68
C MET A 129 -5.46 3.10 -4.88
N ARG A 130 -6.03 3.12 -6.08
CA ARG A 130 -7.21 2.31 -6.42
C ARG A 130 -6.93 0.81 -6.36
N GLY A 131 -5.73 0.39 -6.75
CA GLY A 131 -5.25 -0.99 -6.63
C GLY A 131 -5.27 -1.44 -5.17
N LEU A 132 -4.62 -0.68 -4.28
CA LEU A 132 -4.59 -0.98 -2.85
C LEU A 132 -5.99 -0.98 -2.21
N PHE A 133 -6.87 -0.05 -2.60
CA PHE A 133 -8.27 -0.05 -2.15
C PHE A 133 -9.02 -1.31 -2.57
N ARG A 134 -8.84 -1.73 -3.83
CA ARG A 134 -9.44 -2.95 -4.36
C ARG A 134 -8.91 -4.19 -3.65
N ASP A 135 -7.62 -4.23 -3.33
CA ASP A 135 -7.01 -5.35 -2.61
C ASP A 135 -7.65 -5.54 -1.23
N VAL A 136 -7.92 -4.45 -0.50
CA VAL A 136 -8.67 -4.52 0.77
C VAL A 136 -10.04 -5.14 0.55
N ILE A 137 -10.80 -4.62 -0.42
CA ILE A 137 -12.15 -5.14 -0.73
C ILE A 137 -12.12 -6.60 -1.13
N SER A 138 -11.19 -6.98 -2.00
CA SER A 138 -11.07 -8.35 -2.50
C SER A 138 -10.84 -9.30 -1.33
N ARG A 139 -9.89 -8.98 -0.45
CA ARG A 139 -9.59 -9.80 0.74
C ARG A 139 -10.80 -9.92 1.68
N THR A 140 -11.49 -8.83 1.95
CA THR A 140 -12.71 -8.86 2.76
C THR A 140 -13.77 -9.75 2.13
N ARG A 141 -14.05 -9.59 0.83
CA ARG A 141 -15.04 -10.43 0.12
C ARG A 141 -14.61 -11.90 0.04
N HIS A 142 -13.31 -12.18 -0.10
CA HIS A 142 -12.77 -13.54 -0.10
C HIS A 142 -12.86 -14.23 1.27
N ASP A 143 -12.98 -13.49 2.37
CA ASP A 143 -13.31 -14.08 3.67
C ASP A 143 -14.82 -14.39 3.81
N PHE A 144 -15.67 -13.87 2.91
CA PHE A 144 -17.11 -14.17 2.84
C PHE A 144 -17.45 -15.30 1.85
N ASP A 145 -16.64 -15.51 0.82
CA ASP A 145 -16.73 -16.65 -0.09
C ASP A 145 -15.71 -17.72 0.33
N ASP A 146 -16.15 -18.86 0.89
CA ASP A 146 -15.28 -20.03 1.17
C ASP A 146 -14.53 -20.46 -0.11
N ILE A 147 -13.20 -20.37 -0.14
CA ILE A 147 -12.40 -20.78 -1.32
C ILE A 147 -11.17 -21.65 -0.94
N PRO A 148 -10.87 -22.69 -1.75
CA PRO A 148 -9.75 -23.61 -1.58
C PRO A 148 -8.33 -23.00 -1.69
N GLU A 149 -7.40 -23.73 -1.09
CA GLU A 149 -6.00 -23.43 -0.74
C GLU A 149 -5.10 -22.66 -1.74
N PRO A 150 -5.18 -22.80 -3.07
CA PRO A 150 -4.17 -22.19 -3.96
C PRO A 150 -4.21 -20.67 -4.02
N MET A 151 -5.36 -20.02 -3.77
CA MET A 151 -5.49 -18.55 -3.85
C MET A 151 -5.03 -17.82 -2.57
N ARG A 152 -4.83 -18.55 -1.45
CA ARG A 152 -4.24 -17.99 -0.22
C ARG A 152 -2.81 -17.50 -0.43
N LEU A 153 -2.05 -18.06 -1.38
CA LEU A 153 -0.65 -17.69 -1.63
C LEU A 153 -0.49 -16.32 -2.29
N ILE A 154 -1.49 -15.84 -3.03
CA ILE A 154 -1.49 -14.49 -3.64
C ILE A 154 -2.00 -13.45 -2.62
N ALA A 155 -3.01 -13.80 -1.82
CA ALA A 155 -3.48 -12.99 -0.69
C ALA A 155 -2.45 -12.91 0.47
N GLY A 156 -1.56 -13.91 0.60
CA GLY A 156 -0.51 -14.01 1.62
C GLY A 156 0.62 -12.98 1.50
N GLY A 157 0.61 -12.16 0.44
CA GLY A 157 1.42 -10.96 0.41
C GLY A 157 2.79 -11.09 -0.22
N GLN A 158 2.93 -11.89 -1.27
CA GLN A 158 3.98 -11.63 -2.25
C GLN A 158 3.81 -10.19 -2.77
N SER A 159 4.83 -9.37 -2.54
CA SER A 159 4.87 -7.98 -3.01
C SER A 159 4.63 -7.95 -4.51
N PHE A 160 3.82 -7.01 -5.00
CA PHE A 160 3.68 -6.71 -6.43
C PHE A 160 5.06 -6.55 -7.11
N ALA A 161 6.06 -6.03 -6.39
CA ALA A 161 7.44 -5.95 -6.85
C ALA A 161 8.13 -7.32 -7.01
N GLY A 162 7.72 -8.35 -6.27
CA GLY A 162 8.15 -9.75 -6.48
C GLY A 162 7.58 -10.32 -7.77
N THR A 163 6.28 -10.13 -8.01
CA THR A 163 5.62 -10.57 -9.24
C THR A 163 6.17 -9.85 -10.48
N VAL A 164 6.38 -8.53 -10.40
CA VAL A 164 7.00 -7.75 -11.48
C VAL A 164 8.44 -8.18 -11.72
N ARG A 165 9.24 -8.41 -10.67
CA ARG A 165 10.61 -8.93 -10.84
C ARG A 165 10.64 -10.31 -11.47
N SER A 166 9.71 -11.19 -11.09
CA SER A 166 9.57 -12.51 -11.72
C SER A 166 9.21 -12.38 -13.20
N LEU A 167 8.26 -11.50 -13.54
CA LEU A 167 7.87 -11.26 -14.93
C LEU A 167 9.02 -10.67 -15.77
N VAL A 168 9.78 -9.73 -15.19
CA VAL A 168 10.93 -9.11 -15.85
C VAL A 168 12.05 -10.14 -16.07
N ALA A 169 12.30 -11.00 -15.08
CA ALA A 169 13.28 -12.09 -15.20
C ALA A 169 12.86 -13.12 -16.27
N GLU A 170 11.57 -13.48 -16.32
CA GLU A 170 11.03 -14.39 -17.33
C GLU A 170 11.11 -13.80 -18.74
N LYS A 171 10.80 -12.51 -18.89
CA LYS A 171 10.99 -11.77 -20.14
C LYS A 171 12.46 -11.74 -20.56
N HIS A 172 13.39 -11.48 -19.64
CA HIS A 172 14.82 -11.50 -19.96
C HIS A 172 15.32 -12.88 -20.40
N ALA A 173 14.85 -13.94 -19.75
CA ALA A 173 15.18 -15.32 -20.12
C ALA A 173 14.64 -15.68 -21.52
N LEU A 174 13.44 -15.22 -21.87
CA LEU A 174 12.85 -15.41 -23.20
C LEU A 174 13.61 -14.64 -24.29
N VAL A 175 13.99 -13.39 -24.01
CA VAL A 175 14.80 -12.59 -24.95
C VAL A 175 16.15 -13.24 -25.19
N GLN A 176 16.81 -13.76 -24.15
CA GLN A 176 18.09 -14.44 -24.30
C GLN A 176 17.98 -15.68 -25.18
N LYS A 177 16.93 -16.51 -24.99
CA LYS A 177 16.67 -17.68 -25.84
C LYS A 177 16.41 -17.33 -27.31
N ILE A 178 15.79 -16.19 -27.59
CA ILE A 178 15.54 -15.74 -28.96
C ILE A 178 16.85 -15.29 -29.63
N VAL A 179 17.71 -14.58 -28.89
CA VAL A 179 19.04 -14.17 -29.37
C VAL A 179 19.90 -15.40 -29.67
N ASP A 180 19.96 -16.36 -28.75
CA ASP A 180 20.73 -17.59 -28.92
C ASP A 180 20.24 -18.45 -30.11
N GLN A 181 18.95 -18.35 -30.49
CA GLN A 181 18.39 -19.02 -31.67
C GLN A 181 18.65 -18.29 -33.00
N GLN A 182 19.00 -17.01 -32.97
CA GLN A 182 19.34 -16.22 -34.16
C GLN A 182 20.84 -16.22 -34.48
N GLU A 183 21.68 -16.59 -33.51
CA GLU A 183 23.13 -16.72 -33.66
C GLU A 183 23.59 -18.16 -34.01
N ALA A 184 22.66 -19.12 -34.08
CA ALA A 184 22.87 -20.52 -34.51
C ALA A 184 22.41 -20.74 -35.95
#